data_AF-A0A7Y2TZN1-F1
#
_entry.id   AF-A0A7Y2TZN1-F1
#
_cell.length_a   1.000
_cell.length_b   1.000
_cell.length_c   1.000
_cell.angle_alpha   90.00
_cell.angle_beta   90.00
_cell.angle_gamma   90.00
#
_symmetry.space_group_name_H-M   'P 1'
#
loop_
_entity.id
_entity.type
_entity.pdbx_description
1 polymer ?
#
loop_
_entity_poly.entity_id
_entity_poly.type
_entity_poly.pdbx_seq_one_letter_code
_entity_poly.pdbx_strand_id
1 'polypeptide(L)'
;GANLAEAERIIRDTILGDTRSLSDPEPFIQVNNLGDFSVDFLVRVWVPAAEYFQYQADMKRRVKEALDAGGVEIPFPTRTVLNVSE
;
A
#
# COMPACT_ATOMS: atom_id res chain seq x y z
N GLY A 1 -13.31 6.41 5.25
CA GLY A 1 -12.39 5.99 4.18
C GLY A 1 -11.04 6.60 4.44
N ALA A 2 -9.94 5.88 4.18
CA ALA A 2 -8.60 6.40 4.40
C ALA A 2 -8.26 7.58 3.48
N ASN A 3 -7.38 8.48 3.94
CA ASN A 3 -6.86 9.57 3.12
C ASN A 3 -5.83 8.99 2.11
N LEU A 4 -6.16 9.05 0.82
CA LEU A 4 -5.34 8.46 -0.23
C LEU A 4 -3.97 9.14 -0.39
N ALA A 5 -3.90 10.46 -0.22
CA ALA A 5 -2.65 11.19 -0.32
C ALA A 5 -1.69 10.77 0.81
N GLU A 6 -2.23 10.55 2.01
CA GLU A 6 -1.45 10.08 3.15
C GLU A 6 -1.00 8.62 2.98
N ALA A 7 -1.89 7.75 2.49
CA ALA A 7 -1.56 6.37 2.19
C ALA A 7 -0.43 6.27 1.14
N GLU A 8 -0.53 7.02 0.04
CA GLU A 8 0.51 7.06 -0.99
C GLU A 8 1.84 7.56 -0.43
N ARG A 9 1.82 8.63 0.36
CA ARG A 9 3.02 9.20 1.00
C ARG A 9 3.70 8.17 1.90
N ILE A 10 2.94 7.49 2.76
CA ILE A 10 3.48 6.44 3.65
C ILE A 10 4.09 5.29 2.84
N ILE A 11 3.40 4.82 1.79
CA ILE A 11 3.90 3.74 0.91
C ILE A 11 5.22 4.17 0.27
N ARG A 12 5.26 5.39 -0.30
CA ARG A 12 6.43 5.95 -0.96
C ARG A 12 7.61 6.10 0.00
N ASP A 13 7.40 6.72 1.16
CA ASP A 13 8.44 6.95 2.16
C ASP A 13 9.01 5.63 2.68
N THR A 14 8.14 4.62 2.89
CA THR A 14 8.56 3.30 3.37
C THR A 14 9.44 2.56 2.35
N ILE A 15 9.06 2.60 1.08
CA ILE A 15 9.74 1.91 -0.02
C ILE A 15 11.07 2.61 -0.34
N LEU A 16 11.06 3.93 -0.47
CA LEU A 16 12.26 4.71 -0.82
C LEU A 16 13.22 4.90 0.37
N GLY A 17 12.76 4.66 1.60
CA GLY A 17 13.62 4.64 2.78
C GLY A 17 14.49 3.38 2.91
N ASP A 18 14.26 2.33 2.12
CA ASP A 18 15.12 1.15 2.09
C ASP A 18 16.27 1.36 1.09
N THR A 19 17.50 1.07 1.53
CA THR A 19 18.72 1.32 0.74
C THR A 19 18.81 0.50 -0.54
N ARG A 20 18.02 -0.56 -0.65
CA ARG A 20 17.97 -1.44 -1.83
C ARG A 20 17.14 -0.82 -2.97
N SER A 21 16.31 0.17 -2.67
CA SER A 21 15.47 0.88 -3.64
C SER A 21 16.30 1.80 -4.52
N LEU A 22 16.12 1.66 -5.83
CA LEU A 22 16.70 2.55 -6.83
C LEU A 22 15.66 3.60 -7.22
N SER A 23 16.08 4.87 -7.19
CA SER A 23 15.26 6.02 -7.62
C SER A 23 15.32 6.29 -9.12
N ASP A 24 16.31 5.71 -9.81
CA ASP A 24 16.44 5.72 -11.26
C ASP A 24 16.56 4.26 -11.75
N PRO A 25 15.60 3.75 -12.56
CA PRO A 25 14.42 4.45 -13.09
C PRO A 25 13.38 4.85 -12.04
N GLU A 26 12.58 5.88 -12.34
CA GLU A 26 11.57 6.43 -11.41
C GLU A 26 10.58 5.35 -10.94
N PRO A 27 10.37 5.22 -9.62
CA PRO A 27 9.36 4.33 -9.04
C PRO A 27 7.95 4.69 -9.49
N PHE A 28 7.17 3.69 -9.89
CA PHE A 28 5.75 3.85 -10.19
C PHE A 28 4.91 3.53 -8.96
N ILE A 29 4.17 4.49 -8.44
CA ILE A 29 3.25 4.33 -7.31
C ILE A 29 1.96 5.07 -7.67
N GLN A 30 0.87 4.33 -7.91
CA GLN A 30 -0.43 4.89 -8.30
C GLN A 30 -1.58 4.01 -7.81
N VAL A 31 -2.76 4.60 -7.63
CA VAL A 31 -4.00 3.83 -7.47
C VAL A 31 -4.29 3.09 -8.79
N ASN A 32 -4.46 1.77 -8.69
CA ASN A 32 -4.67 0.89 -9.83
C ASN A 32 -6.11 0.35 -9.90
N ASN A 33 -6.77 0.19 -8.76
CA ASN A 33 -8.12 -0.34 -8.70
C ASN A 33 -8.89 0.20 -7.48
N LEU A 34 -10.21 0.31 -7.62
CA LEU A 34 -11.15 0.60 -6.54
C LEU A 34 -12.03 -0.65 -6.35
N GLY A 35 -11.69 -1.45 -5.34
CA GLY A 35 -12.43 -2.64 -4.97
C GLY A 35 -13.62 -2.34 -4.07
N ASP A 36 -14.48 -3.33 -3.86
CA ASP A 36 -15.67 -3.21 -2.99
C ASP A 36 -15.32 -2.79 -1.57
N PHE A 37 -14.15 -3.20 -1.08
CA PHE A 37 -13.64 -2.94 0.27
C PHE A 37 -12.17 -2.54 0.27
N SER A 38 -11.63 -2.05 -0.86
CA SER A 38 -10.22 -1.69 -0.94
C SER A 38 -9.95 -0.59 -1.95
N VAL A 39 -8.84 0.12 -1.75
CA VAL A 39 -8.19 0.89 -2.80
C VAL A 39 -6.83 0.26 -3.01
N ASP A 40 -6.60 -0.26 -4.22
CA ASP A 40 -5.40 -1.01 -4.52
C ASP A 40 -4.37 -0.08 -5.15
N PHE A 41 -3.20 0.03 -4.52
CA PHE A 41 -2.06 0.73 -5.08
C PHE A 41 -1.18 -0.26 -5.87
N LEU A 42 -0.87 0.09 -7.12
CA LEU A 42 0.18 -0.58 -7.87
C LEU A 42 1.51 0.12 -7.60
N VAL A 43 2.46 -0.65 -7.08
CA VAL A 43 3.81 -0.19 -6.79
C VAL A 43 4.82 -0.98 -7.60
N ARG A 44 5.71 -0.28 -8.30
CA ARG A 44 6.88 -0.84 -8.99
C ARG A 44 8.10 -0.01 -8.62
N VAL A 45 9.09 -0.67 -8.03
CA VAL A 45 10.39 -0.06 -7.70
C VAL A 45 11.48 -0.96 -8.23
N TRP A 46 12.59 -0.35 -8.65
CA TRP A 46 13.77 -1.07 -9.10
C TRP A 46 14.68 -1.42 -7.92
N VAL A 47 15.22 -2.64 -7.94
CA VAL A 47 16.16 -3.14 -6.92
C VAL A 47 17.19 -4.06 -7.59
N PRO A 48 18.37 -4.28 -6.98
CA PRO A 48 19.30 -5.31 -7.44
C PRO A 48 18.63 -6.69 -7.54
N ALA A 49 18.91 -7.41 -8.63
CA ALA A 49 18.26 -8.69 -8.91
C ALA A 49 18.45 -9.73 -7.78
N ALA A 50 19.62 -9.72 -7.14
CA ALA A 50 19.95 -10.60 -6.02
C ALA A 50 19.08 -10.35 -4.77
N GLU A 51 18.54 -9.14 -4.63
CA GLU A 51 17.81 -8.71 -3.44
C GLU A 51 16.29 -8.73 -3.65
N TYR A 52 15.83 -8.82 -4.90
CA TYR A 52 14.43 -8.69 -5.30
C TYR A 52 13.47 -9.52 -4.45
N PHE A 53 13.77 -10.80 -4.24
CA PHE A 53 12.87 -11.70 -3.51
C PHE A 53 12.72 -11.28 -2.04
N GLN A 54 13.82 -10.97 -1.37
CA GLN A 54 13.80 -10.51 0.02
C GLN A 54 13.14 -9.14 0.14
N TYR A 55 13.52 -8.22 -0.74
CA TYR A 55 12.94 -6.88 -0.79
C TYR A 55 11.41 -6.92 -0.94
N GLN A 56 10.90 -7.73 -1.88
CA GLN A 56 9.46 -7.87 -2.08
C GLN A 56 8.74 -8.41 -0.84
N ALA A 57 9.32 -9.40 -0.15
CA ALA A 57 8.75 -9.96 1.07
C ALA A 57 8.75 -8.93 2.23
N ASP A 58 9.88 -8.27 2.44
CA ASP A 58 10.06 -7.28 3.50
C ASP A 58 9.11 -6.08 3.33
N MET A 59 9.01 -5.56 2.10
CA MET A 59 8.20 -4.37 1.82
C MET A 59 6.71 -4.62 2.04
N LYS A 60 6.18 -5.80 1.73
CA LYS A 60 4.77 -6.12 2.02
C LYS A 60 4.44 -5.95 3.51
N ARG A 61 5.32 -6.44 4.37
CA ARG A 61 5.17 -6.32 5.83
C ARG A 61 5.38 -4.89 6.30
N ARG A 62 6.50 -4.26 5.91
CA ARG A 62 6.85 -2.91 6.35
C ARG A 62 5.84 -1.87 5.91
N VAL A 63 5.31 -1.97 4.69
CA VAL A 63 4.26 -1.07 4.20
C VAL A 63 2.99 -1.25 5.01
N LYS A 64 2.58 -2.49 5.34
CA LYS A 64 1.41 -2.72 6.19
C LYS A 64 1.59 -2.12 7.58
N GLU A 65 2.73 -2.37 8.22
CA GLU A 65 3.04 -1.83 9.55
C GLU A 65 3.11 -0.29 9.53
N ALA A 66 3.65 0.31 8.46
CA ALA A 66 3.72 1.76 8.31
C ALA A 66 2.34 2.40 8.08
N LEU A 67 1.48 1.76 7.27
CA LEU A 67 0.09 2.20 7.08
C LEU A 67 -0.69 2.15 8.40
N ASP A 68 -0.54 1.08 9.17
CA ASP A 68 -1.17 0.97 10.50
C ASP A 68 -0.68 2.07 11.45
N ALA A 69 0.64 2.30 11.50
CA ALA A 69 1.23 3.35 12.33
C ALA A 69 0.78 4.76 11.90
N GLY A 70 0.53 4.97 10.61
CA GLY A 70 0.00 6.20 10.05
C GLY A 70 -1.53 6.34 10.12
N GLY A 71 -2.23 5.40 10.75
CA GLY A 71 -3.69 5.44 10.87
C GLY A 71 -4.46 5.15 9.58
N VAL A 72 -3.79 4.57 8.57
CA VAL A 72 -4.42 4.10 7.34
C VAL A 72 -4.89 2.67 7.53
N GLU A 73 -6.13 2.55 8.00
CA GLU A 73 -6.76 1.25 8.23
C GLU A 73 -7.16 0.57 6.92
N ILE A 74 -6.85 -0.72 6.78
CA ILE A 74 -7.33 -1.56 5.68
C ILE A 74 -8.64 -2.21 6.13
N PRO A 75 -9.80 -1.85 5.54
CA PRO A 75 -11.08 -2.30 6.03
C PRO A 75 -11.32 -3.77 5.70
N PHE A 76 -12.00 -4.46 6.61
CA PHE A 76 -12.53 -5.80 6.34
C PHE A 76 -13.78 -5.72 5.45
N PRO A 77 -14.08 -6.77 4.67
CA PRO A 77 -15.34 -6.87 3.95
C PRO A 77 -16.53 -6.64 4.89
N THR A 78 -17.34 -5.62 4.59
CA THR A 78 -18.46 -5.21 5.43
C THR A 78 -19.75 -5.24 4.62
N ARG A 79 -20.84 -5.73 5.20
CA ARG A 79 -22.16 -5.70 4.56
C ARG A 79 -23.12 -4.84 5.36
N THR A 80 -23.73 -3.85 4.71
CA THR A 80 -24.84 -3.09 5.29
C THR A 80 -26.13 -3.90 5.15
N VAL A 81 -26.83 -4.13 6.27
CA VAL A 81 -28.15 -4.77 6.31
C VAL A 81 -29.18 -3.71 6.68
N LEU A 82 -30.14 -3.47 5.78
CA LEU A 82 -31.25 -2.56 6.02
C LEU A 82 -32.47 -3.39 6.45
N ASN A 83 -32.87 -3.26 7.71
CA ASN A 83 -34.12 -3.84 8.21
C ASN A 83 -35.20 -2.77 8.13
N VAL A 84 -36.23 -3.03 7.33
CA VAL A 84 -37.43 -2.19 7.25
C VAL A 84 -38.56 -2.96 7.93
N SER A 85 -39.02 -2.44 9.07
CA SER A 85 -40.20 -2.94 9.77
C SER A 85 -41.45 -2.26 9.21
N GLU A 86 -42.46 -3.06 8.84
CA GLU A 86 -43.82 -2.59 8.51
C GLU A 86 -44.59 -2.12 9.75
#